data_AF-A0A2J7Z993-F1
#
_entry.id   AF-A0A2J7Z993-F1
#
_cell.length_a   1.000
_cell.length_b   1.000
_cell.length_c   1.000
_cell.angle_alpha   90.00
_cell.angle_beta   90.00
_cell.angle_gamma   90.00
#
_symmetry.space_group_name_H-M   'P 1'
#
loop_
_entity.id
_entity.type
_entity.pdbx_description
1 polymer ?
#
loop_
_entity_poly.entity_id
_entity_poly.type
_entity_poly.pdbx_seq_one_letter_code
_entity_poly.pdbx_strand_id
1 'polypeptide(L)'
;MEAEAASHQALADIPQHFRRNRALATARLAMTQLHQHDVDQACATASTVFDLMDGHPIPGRMRSLLGDYYRDLISLAPEATVARGWGDRYRAEWSRA
;
A
#
# COMPACT_ATOMS: atom_id res chain seq x y z
N MET A 1 5.74 -5.75 -14.73
CA MET A 1 6.80 -6.73 -14.41
C MET A 1 8.09 -6.12 -13.84
N GLU A 2 8.91 -5.34 -14.58
CA GLU A 2 10.20 -4.85 -14.05
C GLU A 2 10.07 -3.98 -12.77
N ALA A 3 9.08 -3.08 -12.73
CA ALA A 3 8.82 -2.24 -11.57
C ALA A 3 8.42 -3.05 -10.32
N GLU A 4 7.76 -4.19 -10.51
CA GLU A 4 7.33 -5.07 -9.42
C GLU A 4 8.52 -5.85 -8.88
N ALA A 5 9.33 -6.42 -9.78
CA ALA A 5 10.58 -7.07 -9.44
C ALA A 5 11.54 -6.13 -8.69
N ALA A 6 11.67 -4.88 -9.13
CA ALA A 6 12.46 -3.86 -8.44
C ALA A 6 11.92 -3.56 -7.03
N SER A 7 10.60 -3.56 -6.86
CA SER A 7 9.97 -3.36 -5.55
C SER A 7 10.19 -4.55 -4.61
N HIS A 8 10.11 -5.79 -5.13
CA HIS A 8 10.44 -7.00 -4.38
C HIS A 8 11.92 -7.04 -3.99
N GLN A 9 12.83 -6.67 -4.90
CA GLN A 9 14.26 -6.60 -4.60
C GLN A 9 14.53 -5.57 -3.51
N ALA A 10 13.95 -4.37 -3.60
CA ALA A 10 14.07 -3.35 -2.55
C ALA A 10 13.56 -3.88 -1.19
N LEU A 11 12.46 -4.63 -1.16
CA LEU A 11 11.96 -5.24 0.07
C LEU A 11 12.88 -6.35 0.62
N ALA A 12 13.57 -7.10 -0.24
CA ALA A 12 14.57 -8.08 0.20
C ALA A 12 15.79 -7.38 0.82
N ASP A 13 16.19 -6.24 0.25
CA ASP A 13 17.40 -5.52 0.65
C ASP A 13 17.23 -4.65 1.90
N ILE A 14 16.00 -4.23 2.24
CA ILE A 14 15.75 -3.38 3.42
C ILE A 14 15.64 -4.25 4.69
N PRO A 15 16.53 -4.09 5.69
CA PRO A 15 16.42 -4.80 6.97
C PRO A 15 15.06 -4.62 7.67
N GLN A 16 14.61 -5.66 8.37
CA GLN A 16 13.28 -5.71 9.03
C GLN A 16 13.03 -4.54 10.00
N HIS A 17 14.07 -4.04 10.68
CA HIS A 17 13.94 -2.93 11.63
C HIS A 17 13.67 -1.57 10.97
N PHE A 18 13.93 -1.41 9.66
CA PHE A 18 13.62 -0.19 8.92
C PHE A 18 12.15 -0.15 8.46
N ARG A 19 11.22 -0.21 9.42
CA ARG A 19 9.76 -0.28 9.20
C ARG A 19 9.26 0.74 8.17
N ARG A 20 9.64 2.02 8.33
CA ARG A 20 9.23 3.11 7.44
C ARG A 20 9.66 2.88 5.98
N ASN A 21 10.89 2.41 5.78
CA ASN A 21 11.41 2.15 4.44
C ASN A 21 10.70 0.95 3.80
N ARG A 22 10.50 -0.12 4.58
CA ARG A 22 9.74 -1.30 4.11
C ARG A 22 8.31 -0.94 3.77
N ALA A 23 7.64 -0.15 4.59
CA ALA A 23 6.27 0.31 4.37
C ALA A 23 6.16 1.19 3.11
N LEU A 24 7.13 2.08 2.85
CA LEU A 24 7.18 2.85 1.60
C LEU A 24 7.41 1.98 0.36
N ALA A 25 8.32 1.00 0.44
CA ALA A 25 8.55 0.06 -0.66
C ALA A 25 7.32 -0.82 -0.93
N THR A 26 6.63 -1.24 0.13
CA THR A 26 5.39 -2.01 0.07
C THR A 26 4.26 -1.22 -0.60
N ALA A 27 4.09 0.07 -0.26
CA ALA A 27 3.09 0.92 -0.91
C ALA A 27 3.36 1.09 -2.41
N ARG A 28 4.64 1.19 -2.83
CA ARG A 28 5.03 1.25 -4.24
C ARG A 28 4.79 -0.08 -4.97
N LEU A 29 5.04 -1.20 -4.31
CA LEU A 29 4.71 -2.52 -4.82
C LEU A 29 3.20 -2.63 -5.10
N ALA A 30 2.36 -2.20 -4.16
CA ALA A 30 0.91 -2.20 -4.31
C ALA A 30 0.43 -1.34 -5.50
N MET A 31 1.01 -0.15 -5.71
CA MET A 31 0.71 0.67 -6.89
C MET A 31 1.06 -0.06 -8.19
N THR A 32 2.23 -0.72 -8.21
CA THR A 32 2.69 -1.46 -9.38
C THR A 32 1.80 -2.65 -9.70
N GLN A 33 1.29 -3.34 -8.69
CA GLN A 33 0.31 -4.44 -8.84
C GLN A 33 -1.05 -3.92 -9.32
N LEU A 34 -1.50 -2.80 -8.76
CA LEU A 34 -2.76 -2.17 -9.16
C LEU A 34 -2.73 -1.73 -10.63
N HIS A 35 -1.64 -1.12 -11.09
CA HIS A 35 -1.46 -0.73 -12.50
C HIS A 35 -1.29 -1.93 -13.43
N GLN A 36 -1.03 -3.13 -12.90
CA GLN A 36 -1.08 -4.40 -13.63
C GLN A 36 -2.46 -5.07 -13.56
N HIS A 37 -3.48 -4.36 -13.04
CA HIS A 37 -4.85 -4.84 -12.82
C HIS A 37 -4.97 -6.03 -11.86
N ASP A 38 -3.95 -6.29 -11.04
CA ASP A 38 -4.01 -7.29 -9.97
C ASP A 38 -4.58 -6.66 -8.69
N VAL A 39 -5.89 -6.39 -8.71
CA VAL A 39 -6.58 -5.57 -7.70
C VAL A 39 -6.57 -6.23 -6.32
N ASP A 40 -6.81 -7.54 -6.26
CA ASP A 40 -6.85 -8.28 -4.99
C ASP A 40 -5.47 -8.30 -4.34
N GLN A 41 -4.43 -8.64 -5.11
CA GLN A 41 -3.05 -8.64 -4.64
C GLN A 41 -2.62 -7.23 -4.23
N ALA A 42 -2.96 -6.21 -5.00
CA ALA A 42 -2.64 -4.82 -4.67
C ALA A 42 -3.26 -4.40 -3.33
N CYS A 43 -4.53 -4.75 -3.07
CA CYS A 43 -5.21 -4.44 -1.81
C CYS A 43 -4.59 -5.19 -0.62
N ALA A 44 -4.24 -6.47 -0.82
CA ALA A 44 -3.54 -7.26 0.19
C ALA A 44 -2.16 -6.64 0.50
N THR A 45 -1.36 -6.34 -0.52
CA THR A 45 -0.04 -5.71 -0.36
C THR A 45 -0.16 -4.35 0.33
N ALA A 46 -1.06 -3.46 -0.12
CA ALA A 46 -1.25 -2.15 0.48
C ALA A 46 -1.67 -2.24 1.97
N SER A 47 -2.45 -3.25 2.34
CA SER A 47 -2.85 -3.47 3.73
C SER A 47 -1.68 -3.76 4.66
N THR A 48 -0.63 -4.44 4.17
CA THR A 48 0.57 -4.73 4.98
C THR A 48 1.36 -3.48 5.37
N VAL A 49 1.12 -2.34 4.71
CA VAL A 49 1.69 -1.04 5.13
C VAL A 49 1.23 -0.65 6.53
N PHE A 50 -0.04 -0.91 6.86
CA PHE A 50 -0.58 -0.63 8.19
C PHE A 50 0.02 -1.55 9.23
N ASP A 51 0.17 -2.85 8.91
CA ASP A 51 0.78 -3.82 9.81
C ASP A 51 2.26 -3.49 10.10
N LEU A 52 3.01 -3.05 9.09
CA LEU A 52 4.40 -2.60 9.25
C LEU A 52 4.54 -1.33 10.10
N MET A 53 3.49 -0.51 10.14
CA MET A 53 3.44 0.76 10.86
C MET A 53 2.66 0.69 12.17
N ASP A 54 2.22 -0.50 12.59
CA ASP A 54 1.45 -0.66 13.82
C ASP A 54 2.20 -0.07 15.03
N GLY A 55 1.44 0.61 15.90
CA GLY A 55 1.98 1.36 17.04
C GLY A 55 2.78 2.62 16.68
N HIS A 56 2.84 3.03 15.40
CA HIS A 56 3.59 4.20 14.96
C HIS A 56 2.77 5.11 14.01
N PRO A 57 2.94 6.44 14.10
CA PRO A 57 2.24 7.34 13.20
C PRO A 57 2.73 7.17 11.76
N ILE A 58 1.79 7.10 10.82
CA ILE A 58 2.07 7.07 9.38
C ILE A 58 2.65 8.43 8.95
N PRO A 59 3.88 8.48 8.40
CA PRO A 59 4.51 9.74 7.97
C PRO A 59 3.79 10.39 6.79
N GLY A 60 3.86 11.72 6.70
CA GLY A 60 3.17 12.51 5.66
C GLY A 60 3.42 12.03 4.22
N ARG A 61 4.65 11.65 3.87
CA ARG A 61 4.96 11.12 2.53
C ARG A 61 4.25 9.79 2.23
N MET A 62 4.15 8.91 3.22
CA MET A 62 3.48 7.62 3.09
C MET A 62 1.96 7.80 3.04
N ARG A 63 1.46 8.75 3.84
CA ARG A 63 0.08 9.22 3.80
C ARG A 63 -0.34 9.66 2.40
N SER A 64 0.44 10.52 1.75
CA SER A 64 0.18 10.95 0.36
C SER A 64 0.17 9.76 -0.60
N LEU A 65 1.16 8.87 -0.51
CA LEU A 65 1.27 7.70 -1.39
C LEU A 65 0.07 6.74 -1.26
N LEU A 66 -0.41 6.49 -0.03
CA LEU A 66 -1.61 5.69 0.19
C LEU A 66 -2.88 6.38 -0.34
N GLY A 67 -2.93 7.71 -0.26
CA GLY A 67 -4.01 8.50 -0.86
C GLY A 67 -3.99 8.45 -2.39
N ASP A 68 -2.81 8.45 -3.02
CA ASP A 68 -2.64 8.30 -4.47
C ASP A 68 -3.08 6.90 -4.91
N TYR A 69 -2.61 5.86 -4.20
CA TYR A 69 -3.05 4.49 -4.41
C TYR A 69 -4.58 4.35 -4.31
N TYR A 70 -5.21 4.96 -3.30
CA TYR A 70 -6.67 4.87 -3.15
C TYR A 70 -7.42 5.51 -4.32
N ARG A 71 -6.93 6.65 -4.83
CA ARG A 71 -7.52 7.31 -6.01
C ARG A 71 -7.40 6.46 -7.26
N ASP A 72 -6.25 5.83 -7.47
CA ASP A 72 -6.05 4.91 -8.59
C ASP A 72 -6.94 3.67 -8.45
N LEU A 73 -7.11 3.16 -7.23
CA LEU A 73 -7.90 1.97 -6.96
C LEU A 73 -9.37 2.16 -7.32
N ILE A 74 -9.97 3.27 -6.88
CA ILE A 74 -11.36 3.60 -7.21
C ILE A 74 -11.54 3.96 -8.69
N SER A 75 -10.49 4.41 -9.37
CA SER A 75 -10.49 4.71 -10.81
C SER A 75 -10.45 3.43 -11.65
N LEU A 76 -9.56 2.50 -11.30
CA LEU A 76 -9.32 1.26 -12.05
C LEU A 76 -10.30 0.14 -11.71
N ALA A 77 -10.84 0.13 -10.48
CA ALA A 77 -11.68 -0.95 -9.98
C ALA A 77 -12.85 -0.45 -9.09
N PRO A 78 -13.71 0.45 -9.58
CA PRO A 78 -14.78 1.08 -8.77
C PRO A 78 -15.79 0.08 -8.19
N GLU A 79 -16.05 -1.02 -8.91
CA GLU A 79 -17.03 -2.04 -8.50
C GLU A 79 -16.42 -3.19 -7.70
N ALA A 80 -15.10 -3.20 -7.52
CA ALA A 80 -14.44 -4.27 -6.79
C ALA A 80 -14.78 -4.19 -5.29
N THR A 81 -15.37 -5.25 -4.75
CA THR A 81 -15.72 -5.29 -3.31
C THR A 81 -14.48 -5.15 -2.42
N VAL A 82 -13.34 -5.70 -2.87
CA VAL A 82 -12.05 -5.55 -2.18
C VAL A 82 -11.62 -4.07 -2.09
N ALA A 83 -11.93 -3.25 -3.10
CA ALA A 83 -11.59 -1.83 -3.10
C ALA A 83 -12.39 -1.05 -2.05
N ARG A 84 -13.68 -1.38 -1.89
CA ARG A 84 -14.53 -0.81 -0.84
C ARG A 84 -14.02 -1.18 0.55
N GLY A 85 -13.76 -2.48 0.77
CA GLY A 85 -13.24 -2.97 2.05
C GLY A 85 -11.88 -2.39 2.42
N TRP A 86 -10.98 -2.24 1.43
CA TRP A 86 -9.71 -1.57 1.64
C TRP A 86 -9.89 -0.08 1.99
N GLY A 87 -10.80 0.62 1.30
CA GLY A 87 -11.12 2.02 1.58
C GLY A 87 -11.68 2.25 2.99
N ASP A 88 -12.50 1.34 3.50
CA ASP A 88 -13.00 1.37 4.89
C ASP A 88 -11.85 1.23 5.89
N ARG A 89 -10.95 0.27 5.69
CA ARG A 89 -9.74 0.12 6.51
C ARG A 89 -8.88 1.37 6.48
N TYR A 90 -8.61 1.91 5.29
CA TYR A 90 -7.80 3.13 5.13
C TYR A 90 -8.37 4.31 5.93
N ARG A 91 -9.70 4.52 5.90
CA ARG A 91 -10.36 5.56 6.71
C ARG A 91 -10.22 5.30 8.21
N ALA A 92 -10.39 4.06 8.65
CA ALA A 92 -10.25 3.69 10.05
C ALA A 92 -8.83 3.97 10.58
N GLU A 93 -7.79 3.58 9.83
CA GLU A 93 -6.39 3.85 10.20
C GLU A 93 -6.07 5.34 10.23
N TRP A 94 -6.72 6.14 9.38
CA TRP A 94 -6.54 7.58 9.39
C TRP A 94 -7.20 8.29 10.57
N SER A 95 -8.30 7.74 11.09
CA SER A 95 -9.01 8.27 12.25
C SER A 95 -8.31 7.99 13.59
N ARG A 96 -7.40 7.01 13.61
CA ARG A 96 -6.63 6.58 14.80
C ARG A 96 -5.40 7.44 15.08
N ALA A 97 -5.00 8.29 14.14
CA ALA A 97 -3.72 8.97 14.12
C ALA A 97 -3.77 10.42 14.60
#